data_AF-A0A6N0NW28-F1
#
_entry.id   AF-A0A6N0NW28-F1
#
_cell.length_a   1.000
_cell.length_b   1.000
_cell.length_c   1.000
_cell.angle_alpha   90.00
_cell.angle_beta   90.00
_cell.angle_gamma   90.00
#
_symmetry.space_group_name_H-M   'P 1'
#
loop_
_entity.id
_entity.type
_entity.pdbx_description
1 polymer ?
#
loop_
_entity_poly.entity_id
_entity_poly.type
_entity_poly.pdbx_seq_one_letter_code
_entity_poly.pdbx_strand_id
1 'polypeptide(L)' 'MQYKKVFEGIAYSIVEDEEASVVFLEGKPIVGSCIEHGNHDMFDINCPHVERLLKKVFS' A
#
# COMPACT_ATOMS: atom_id res chain seq x y z
N MET A 1 -14.63 -1.72 4.40
CA MET A 1 -13.89 -0.43 4.45
C MET A 1 -13.14 -0.28 3.13
N GLN A 2 -13.39 0.80 2.39
CA GLN A 2 -12.74 1.10 1.11
C GLN A 2 -11.32 1.61 1.32
N TYR A 3 -10.46 1.42 0.32
CA TYR A 3 -9.19 2.15 0.23
C TYR A 3 -9.41 3.47 -0.52
N LYS A 4 -8.48 4.41 -0.37
CA LYS A 4 -8.45 5.67 -1.12
C LYS A 4 -7.10 5.82 -1.80
N LYS A 5 -7.10 6.46 -2.97
CA LYS A 5 -5.87 6.94 -3.61
C LYS A 5 -5.61 8.36 -3.12
N VAL A 6 -4.57 8.57 -2.31
CA VAL A 6 -4.24 9.87 -1.71
C VAL A 6 -3.33 10.71 -2.58
N PHE A 7 -2.65 10.07 -3.54
CA PHE A 7 -1.81 10.74 -4.52
C PHE A 7 -1.81 9.97 -5.84
N GLU A 8 -1.86 10.71 -6.95
CA GLU A 8 -1.66 10.20 -8.31
C GLU A 8 -0.69 11.14 -9.04
N GLY A 9 0.50 10.64 -9.34
CA GLY A 9 1.48 11.30 -10.18
C GLY A 9 1.66 10.57 -11.51
N ILE A 10 2.53 11.12 -12.36
CA ILE A 10 2.83 10.54 -13.67
C ILE A 10 3.51 9.16 -13.54
N ALA A 11 4.42 9.02 -12.58
CA ALA A 11 5.21 7.80 -12.40
C ALA A 11 4.75 6.93 -11.21
N TYR A 12 4.19 7.55 -10.16
CA TYR A 12 3.85 6.84 -8.94
C TYR A 12 2.52 7.29 -8.36
N SER A 13 1.91 6.41 -7.57
CA SER A 13 0.68 6.67 -6.82
C SER A 13 0.81 6.16 -5.39
N ILE A 14 0.00 6.72 -4.50
CA ILE A 14 -0.08 6.28 -3.10
C ILE A 14 -1.53 5.95 -2.80
N VAL A 15 -1.76 4.76 -2.26
CA VAL A 15 -3.06 4.31 -1.81
C VAL A 15 -3.00 3.96 -0.33
N GLU A 16 -4.09 4.24 0.37
CA GLU A 16 -4.18 4.08 1.82
C GLU A 16 -5.54 3.56 2.23
N ASP A 17 -5.57 2.82 3.33
CA ASP A 17 -6.77 2.61 4.13
C ASP A 17 -6.52 3.04 5.58
N GLU A 18 -7.33 2.57 6.52
CA GLU A 18 -7.19 2.92 7.94
C GLU A 18 -5.98 2.26 8.62
N GLU A 19 -5.40 1.21 8.02
CA GLU A 19 -4.37 0.39 8.66
C GLU A 19 -3.03 0.41 7.90
N ALA A 20 -3.02 0.75 6.61
CA ALA A 20 -1.83 0.69 5.77
C ALA A 20 -1.78 1.74 4.65
N SER A 21 -0.58 1.96 4.13
CA SER A 21 -0.28 2.77 2.94
C SER A 21 0.64 2.01 2.00
N VAL A 22 0.42 2.10 0.68
CA VAL A 22 1.28 1.47 -0.33
C VAL A 22 1.59 2.47 -1.43
N VAL A 23 2.89 2.56 -1.77
CA VAL A 23 3.39 3.31 -2.92
C VAL A 23 3.49 2.36 -4.11
N PHE A 24 2.89 2.77 -5.23
CA PHE A 24 3.01 2.10 -6.52
C PHE A 24 3.87 2.91 -7.45
N LEU A 25 4.86 2.28 -8.08
CA LEU A 25 5.63 2.83 -9.20
C LEU A 25 5.19 2.10 -10.47
N GLU A 26 4.65 2.83 -11.44
CA GLU A 26 4.12 2.26 -12.70
C GLU A 26 3.14 1.09 -12.48
N GLY A 27 2.30 1.20 -11.44
CA GLY A 27 1.32 0.17 -11.07
C GLY A 27 1.89 -1.05 -10.35
N LYS A 28 3.20 -1.10 -10.10
CA LYS A 28 3.83 -2.11 -9.24
C LYS A 28 4.00 -1.56 -7.84
N PRO A 29 3.59 -2.28 -6.80
CA PRO A 29 3.84 -1.84 -5.44
C PRO A 29 5.38 -1.86 -5.23
N ILE A 30 5.94 -0.82 -4.59
CA ILE A 30 7.39 -0.75 -4.26
C ILE A 30 7.71 -0.52 -2.77
N VAL A 31 6.84 0.16 -2.02
CA VAL A 31 6.97 0.36 -0.57
C VAL A 31 5.60 0.24 0.10
N GLY A 32 5.55 -0.37 1.28
CA GLY A 32 4.35 -0.45 2.11
C GLY A 32 4.63 0.03 3.53
N SER A 33 3.62 0.56 4.20
CA SER A 33 3.67 0.85 5.62
C SER A 33 2.37 0.41 6.29
N CYS A 34 2.46 0.07 7.58
CA CYS A 34 1.28 -0.24 8.40
C CYS A 34 1.33 0.49 9.73
N ILE A 35 0.16 0.57 10.37
CA ILE A 35 -0.03 1.24 11.66
C ILE A 35 0.79 0.61 12.80
N GLU A 36 1.12 -0.67 12.72
CA GLU A 36 1.83 -1.39 13.79
C GLU A 36 3.35 -1.33 13.67
N HIS A 37 3.88 -1.50 12.45
CA HIS A 37 5.31 -1.71 12.21
C HIS A 37 5.99 -0.51 11.52
N GLY A 38 5.23 0.50 11.09
CA GLY A 38 5.77 1.60 10.30
C GLY A 38 6.09 1.13 8.87
N ASN A 39 7.27 1.48 8.35
CA ASN A 39 7.66 1.16 6.99
C ASN A 39 8.17 -0.28 6.87
N HIS A 40 7.66 -0.99 5.86
CA HIS A 40 8.17 -2.28 5.44
C HIS A 40 9.00 -2.11 4.16
N ASP A 41 10.12 -2.83 4.07
CA ASP A 41 10.64 -3.19 2.76
C ASP A 41 9.65 -4.15 2.10
N MET A 42 9.28 -3.90 0.85
CA MET A 42 8.18 -4.63 0.23
C MET A 42 8.48 -6.12 0.02
N PHE A 43 9.74 -6.54 0.13
CA PHE A 43 10.12 -7.96 0.09
C PHE A 43 10.03 -8.64 1.47
N ASP A 44 9.72 -7.89 2.52
CA ASP A 44 9.40 -8.40 3.86
C ASP A 44 7.86 -8.50 4.01
N ILE A 45 7.28 -9.46 3.26
CA ILE A 45 5.85 -9.52 2.88
C ILE A 45 4.91 -10.01 4.00
N ASN A 46 5.40 -10.26 5.22
CA ASN A 46 4.58 -10.89 6.27
C ASN A 46 3.69 -9.92 7.06
N CYS A 47 3.29 -8.78 6.50
CA CYS A 47 2.40 -7.82 7.16
C CYS A 47 0.93 -7.99 6.72
N PRO A 48 0.03 -8.46 7.62
CA PRO A 48 -1.37 -8.69 7.27
C PRO A 48 -2.13 -7.43 6.84
N HIS A 49 -1.73 -6.25 7.34
CA HIS A 49 -2.37 -4.98 6.99
C HIS A 49 -2.08 -4.59 5.53
N VAL A 50 -0.81 -4.69 5.11
CA VAL A 50 -0.40 -4.39 3.74
C VAL A 50 -1.04 -5.39 2.77
N GLU A 51 -1.07 -6.68 3.12
CA GLU A 51 -1.71 -7.72 2.29
C GLU A 51 -3.21 -7.43 2.10
N ARG A 52 -3.90 -7.04 3.17
CA ARG A 52 -5.32 -6.70 3.14
C ARG A 52 -5.59 -5.48 2.25
N LEU A 53 -4.74 -4.45 2.32
CA LEU A 53 -4.84 -3.29 1.44
C LEU A 53 -4.62 -3.68 -0.03
N LEU A 54 -3.59 -4.46 -0.34
CA LEU A 54 -3.35 -4.94 -1.71
C LEU A 54 -4.53 -5.73 -2.26
N LYS A 55 -5.13 -6.62 -1.46
CA LYS A 55 -6.36 -7.33 -1.86
C LYS A 55 -7.50 -6.39 -2.22
N LYS A 56 -7.67 -5.28 -1.49
CA LYS A 56 -8.70 -4.27 -1.81
C LYS A 56 -8.41 -3.54 -3.13
N VAL A 57 -7.13 -3.32 -3.46
CA VAL A 57 -6.72 -2.63 -4.69
C VAL A 57 -6.95 -3.50 -5.94
N PHE A 58 -6.73 -4.82 -5.82
CA PHE A 58 -6.81 -5.77 -6.94
C PHE A 58 -8.12 -6.59 -7.01
N SER A 59 -9.09 -6.33 -6.14
CA SER A 59 -10.46 -6.91 -6.22
C SER A 59 -11.38 -5.99 -7.00
#